data_AF-A0A9P4WKR8-F1
#
_entry.id   AF-A0A9P4WKR8-F1
#
_cell.length_a   1.000
_cell.length_b   1.000
_cell.length_c   1.000
_cell.angle_alpha   90.00
_cell.angle_beta   90.00
_cell.angle_gamma   90.00
#
_symmetry.space_group_name_H-M   'P 1'
#
loop_
_entity.id
_entity.type
_entity.pdbx_description
1 polymer ?
#
loop_
_entity_poly.entity_id
_entity_poly.type
_entity_poly.pdbx_seq_one_letter_code
_entity_poly.pdbx_strand_id
1 'polypeptide(L)'
;MVRLPLLALAAGQNATARDIIEHLGLQPNVEKGNFREAFSDARTVDGNRPISTAIYCLLEGSVEIPYWHRVDAVEVCHAFRSSLLTAHNDVCENLIDIGRRYYAGAPLTLEMSWDNGIETKRVLLGGEIFDGLEPQGIVPACRWQRARSEGDWTSLGTTVAPEFVPDGF
;
A
#
# COMPACT_ATOMS: atom_id res chain seq x y z
N MET A 1 34.42 7.52 11.11
CA MET A 1 33.43 8.60 10.83
C MET A 1 33.31 8.72 9.31
N VAL A 2 32.44 7.91 8.70
CA VAL A 2 32.21 7.96 7.25
C VAL A 2 31.02 8.88 7.01
N ARG A 3 31.30 10.04 6.41
CA ARG A 3 30.29 11.01 6.02
C ARG A 3 29.62 10.47 4.76
N LEU A 4 28.43 9.89 4.88
CA LEU A 4 27.60 9.59 3.71
C LEU A 4 27.34 10.91 2.97
N PRO A 5 27.57 10.98 1.64
CA PRO A 5 27.38 12.21 0.89
C PRO A 5 25.90 12.60 0.88
N LEU A 6 25.64 13.90 1.05
CA LEU A 6 24.34 14.56 1.09
C LEU A 6 23.40 14.26 -0.10
N LEU A 7 23.92 13.63 -1.16
CA LEU A 7 23.23 13.31 -2.41
C LEU A 7 22.17 12.20 -2.29
N ALA A 8 22.23 11.33 -1.28
CA ALA A 8 21.24 10.27 -1.10
C ALA A 8 19.92 10.75 -0.47
N LEU A 9 19.87 11.99 0.06
CA LEU A 9 18.75 12.49 0.87
C LEU A 9 17.61 13.13 0.06
N ALA A 10 17.69 13.22 -1.27
CA ALA A 10 16.61 13.81 -2.09
C ALA A 10 15.85 12.79 -2.96
N ALA A 11 16.36 11.55 -3.08
CA ALA A 11 15.84 10.58 -4.05
C ALA A 11 14.42 10.11 -3.75
N GLY A 12 14.03 10.04 -2.46
CA GLY A 12 12.72 9.50 -2.04
C GLY A 12 11.50 10.38 -2.35
N GLN A 13 11.69 11.64 -2.76
CA GLN A 13 10.57 12.52 -3.18
C GLN A 13 10.42 12.62 -4.71
N ASN A 14 11.42 12.15 -5.47
CA ASN A 14 11.44 12.19 -6.95
C ASN A 14 11.57 10.79 -7.57
N ALA A 15 11.41 9.72 -6.79
CA ALA A 15 11.40 8.36 -7.33
C ALA A 15 10.20 8.18 -8.25
N THR A 16 10.46 7.69 -9.46
CA THR A 16 9.41 7.27 -10.39
C THR A 16 8.82 5.93 -9.96
N ALA A 17 7.65 5.57 -10.47
CA ALA A 17 7.06 4.24 -10.29
C ALA A 17 8.07 3.12 -10.64
N ARG A 18 8.79 3.30 -11.75
CA ARG A 18 9.81 2.37 -12.23
C ARG A 18 10.95 2.19 -11.23
N ASP A 19 11.45 3.27 -10.64
CA ASP A 19 12.52 3.18 -9.65
C ASP A 19 12.09 2.33 -8.44
N ILE A 20 10.83 2.47 -8.02
CA ILE A 20 10.26 1.69 -6.91
C ILE A 20 10.05 0.22 -7.31
N ILE A 21 9.51 -0.03 -8.50
CA ILE A 21 9.32 -1.39 -9.03
C ILE A 21 10.67 -2.13 -9.08
N GLU A 22 11.70 -1.51 -9.65
CA GLU A 22 13.04 -2.09 -9.77
C GLU A 22 13.69 -2.29 -8.39
N HIS A 23 13.59 -1.30 -7.49
CA HIS A 23 14.20 -1.39 -6.16
C HIS A 23 13.56 -2.45 -5.27
N LEU A 24 12.23 -2.56 -5.29
CA LEU A 24 11.50 -3.54 -4.49
C LEU A 24 11.35 -4.89 -5.18
N GLY A 25 11.74 -5.02 -6.45
CA GLY A 25 11.57 -6.26 -7.23
C GLY A 25 10.11 -6.63 -7.43
N LEU A 26 9.24 -5.64 -7.70
CA LEU A 26 7.82 -5.87 -7.92
C LEU A 26 7.59 -6.53 -9.29
N GLN A 27 6.55 -7.35 -9.37
CA GLN A 27 6.13 -8.06 -10.58
C GLN A 27 4.73 -7.58 -10.99
N PRO A 28 4.39 -7.57 -12.30
CA PRO A 28 3.05 -7.20 -12.75
C PRO A 28 1.96 -8.08 -12.13
N ASN A 29 0.83 -7.49 -11.73
CA ASN A 29 -0.33 -8.23 -11.24
C ASN A 29 -1.38 -8.45 -12.35
N VAL A 30 -2.16 -9.52 -12.23
CA VAL A 30 -3.26 -9.85 -13.16
C VAL A 30 -4.37 -8.79 -13.14
N GLU A 31 -4.55 -8.12 -12.00
CA GLU A 31 -5.56 -7.08 -11.78
C GLU A 31 -5.12 -5.66 -12.16
N LYS A 32 -3.93 -5.56 -12.79
CA LYS A 32 -3.14 -4.34 -13.05
C LYS A 32 -2.33 -3.87 -11.83
N GLY A 33 -1.33 -3.03 -12.09
CA GLY A 33 -0.32 -2.64 -11.10
C GLY A 33 0.76 -3.70 -10.91
N ASN A 34 1.57 -3.52 -9.87
CA ASN A 34 2.70 -4.39 -9.56
C ASN A 34 2.67 -4.82 -8.09
N PHE A 35 3.15 -6.01 -7.77
CA PHE A 35 3.19 -6.53 -6.41
C PHE A 35 4.42 -7.39 -6.11
N ARG A 36 4.70 -7.60 -4.83
CA ARG A 36 5.61 -8.63 -4.34
C ARG A 36 5.19 -9.09 -2.95
N GLU A 37 5.13 -10.41 -2.74
CA GLU A 37 4.97 -10.96 -1.40
C GLU A 37 6.19 -10.65 -0.52
N ALA A 38 5.90 -10.13 0.67
CA ALA A 38 6.90 -9.80 1.69
C ALA A 38 6.85 -10.77 2.87
N PHE A 39 5.70 -11.41 3.10
CA PHE A 39 5.47 -12.30 4.24
C PHE A 39 4.31 -13.27 3.97
N SER A 40 4.45 -14.49 4.46
CA SER A 40 3.38 -15.49 4.64
C SER A 40 3.54 -16.13 6.03
N ASP A 41 2.44 -16.33 6.76
CA ASP A 41 2.46 -16.91 8.11
C ASP A 41 2.78 -18.42 8.05
N ALA A 42 3.67 -18.90 8.92
CA ALA A 42 3.98 -20.33 9.00
C ALA A 42 2.84 -21.15 9.62
N ARG A 43 1.93 -20.51 10.38
CA ARG A 43 0.75 -21.13 10.95
C ARG A 43 -0.42 -21.03 10.00
N THR A 44 -1.29 -22.03 10.05
CA THR A 44 -2.45 -22.16 9.17
C THR A 44 -3.76 -22.16 9.94
N VAL A 45 -4.80 -21.62 9.31
CA VAL A 45 -6.21 -21.85 9.66
C VAL A 45 -6.60 -23.25 9.17
N ASP A 46 -7.20 -24.04 10.07
CA ASP A 46 -7.67 -25.41 9.81
C ASP A 46 -6.63 -26.36 9.17
N GLY A 47 -5.34 -26.09 9.36
CA GLY A 47 -4.25 -26.91 8.84
C GLY A 47 -3.88 -26.65 7.38
N ASN A 48 -4.66 -25.86 6.62
CA ASN A 48 -4.57 -25.85 5.16
C ASN A 48 -4.23 -24.50 4.52
N ARG A 49 -4.50 -23.37 5.20
CA ARG A 49 -4.27 -22.03 4.64
C ARG A 49 -3.53 -21.15 5.64
N PRO A 50 -2.37 -20.57 5.32
CA PRO A 50 -1.68 -19.60 6.17
C PRO A 50 -2.60 -18.52 6.73
N ILE A 51 -2.34 -18.14 7.99
CA ILE A 51 -3.19 -17.19 8.72
C ILE A 51 -3.19 -15.81 8.08
N SER A 52 -2.12 -15.43 7.39
CA SER A 52 -2.05 -14.16 6.68
C SER A 52 -0.90 -14.10 5.70
N THR A 53 -1.03 -13.25 4.69
CA THR A 53 0.07 -12.75 3.87
C THR A 53 0.17 -11.25 3.94
N ALA A 54 1.36 -10.72 3.68
CA ALA A 54 1.56 -9.31 3.40
C ALA A 54 2.37 -9.11 2.12
N ILE A 55 1.93 -8.15 1.31
CA ILE A 55 2.51 -7.83 0.02
C ILE A 55 2.80 -6.32 -0.07
N TYR A 56 3.83 -5.97 -0.84
CA TYR A 56 3.99 -4.62 -1.36
C TYR A 56 3.24 -4.53 -2.69
N CYS A 57 2.45 -3.48 -2.89
CA CYS A 57 1.82 -3.17 -4.17
C CYS A 57 2.14 -1.76 -4.63
N LEU A 58 2.21 -1.55 -5.94
CA LEU A 58 2.34 -0.26 -6.58
C LEU A 58 1.33 -0.11 -7.72
N LEU A 59 0.58 0.99 -7.67
CA LEU A 59 -0.38 1.38 -8.69
C LEU A 59 0.17 2.59 -9.46
N GLU A 60 0.13 2.54 -10.78
CA GLU A 60 0.47 3.68 -11.65
C GLU A 60 -0.83 4.39 -12.03
N GLY A 61 -0.93 5.71 -11.84
CA GLY A 61 -2.21 6.42 -11.96
C GLY A 61 -2.64 6.79 -13.37
N SER A 62 -1.74 6.72 -14.36
CA SER A 62 -2.02 7.14 -15.74
C SER A 62 -2.01 6.00 -16.76
N VAL A 63 -1.62 4.79 -16.36
CA VAL A 63 -1.31 3.71 -17.33
C VAL A 63 -2.48 2.72 -17.46
N GLU A 64 -3.16 2.36 -16.37
CA GLU A 64 -4.21 1.32 -16.41
C GLU A 64 -5.30 1.54 -15.37
N ILE A 65 -6.57 1.32 -15.74
CA ILE A 65 -7.69 1.30 -14.78
C ILE A 65 -7.71 -0.10 -14.15
N PRO A 66 -7.53 -0.24 -12.82
CA PRO A 66 -7.51 -1.56 -12.20
C PRO A 66 -8.86 -2.25 -12.33
N TYR A 67 -8.84 -3.57 -12.48
CA TYR A 67 -10.07 -4.34 -12.59
C TYR A 67 -10.79 -4.39 -11.25
N TRP A 68 -12.12 -4.41 -11.30
CA TRP A 68 -12.89 -4.85 -10.16
C TRP A 68 -12.58 -6.32 -9.91
N HIS A 69 -12.23 -6.63 -8.66
CA HIS A 69 -11.94 -7.99 -8.22
C HIS A 69 -12.50 -8.21 -6.81
N ARG A 70 -12.45 -9.46 -6.35
CA ARG A 70 -12.82 -9.85 -5.00
C ARG A 70 -11.78 -10.83 -4.48
N VAL A 71 -11.66 -10.88 -3.17
CA VAL A 71 -10.88 -11.92 -2.49
C VAL A 71 -11.79 -12.55 -1.44
N ASP A 72 -11.70 -13.86 -1.26
CA ASP A 72 -12.48 -14.62 -0.28
C ASP A 72 -12.07 -14.38 1.20
N ALA A 73 -11.15 -13.44 1.43
CA ALA A 73 -10.59 -13.07 2.72
C ALA A 73 -10.64 -11.55 2.95
N VAL A 74 -10.47 -11.13 4.21
CA VAL A 74 -10.40 -9.69 4.53
C VAL A 74 -9.06 -9.14 4.08
N GLU A 75 -9.10 -7.99 3.40
CA GLU A 75 -7.93 -7.25 2.99
C GLU A 75 -7.80 -5.94 3.78
N VAL A 76 -6.60 -5.66 4.27
CA VAL A 76 -6.24 -4.39 4.90
C VAL A 76 -5.17 -3.71 4.05
N CYS A 77 -5.54 -2.63 3.39
CA CYS A 77 -4.65 -1.82 2.57
C CYS A 77 -4.12 -0.65 3.41
N HIS A 78 -2.80 -0.47 3.43
CA HIS A 78 -2.13 0.59 4.16
C HIS A 78 -1.50 1.54 3.14
N ALA A 79 -1.96 2.79 3.11
CA ALA A 79 -1.30 3.81 2.30
C ALA A 79 0.03 4.19 2.97
N PHE A 80 1.11 4.13 2.20
CA PHE A 80 2.40 4.55 2.71
C PHE A 80 2.60 6.06 2.58
N ARG A 81 3.43 6.63 3.45
CA ARG A 81 3.90 8.02 3.30
C ARG A 81 5.42 8.12 3.42
N SER A 82 6.03 8.84 2.48
CA SER A 82 7.35 9.42 2.64
C SER A 82 7.20 10.79 3.27
N SER A 83 7.99 11.01 4.31
CA SER A 83 8.41 12.35 4.65
C SER A 83 9.88 12.27 5.00
N LEU A 84 10.70 12.92 4.20
CA LEU A 84 12.10 13.10 4.51
C LEU A 84 12.18 14.17 5.59
N LEU A 85 12.48 13.79 6.82
CA LEU A 85 12.92 14.75 7.82
C LEU A 85 14.43 14.95 7.63
N THR A 86 14.84 16.16 7.27
CA THR A 86 16.24 16.55 7.41
C THR A 86 16.50 16.69 8.90
N ALA A 87 17.09 15.67 9.53
CA ALA A 87 17.59 15.78 10.89
C ALA A 87 18.76 16.79 10.89
N HIS A 88 18.46 18.05 11.21
CA HIS A 88 19.48 18.95 11.72
C HIS A 88 19.81 18.47 13.14
N ASN A 89 21.07 18.11 13.36
CA ASN A 89 21.58 17.81 14.70
C ASN A 89 21.29 19.01 15.61
N ASP A 90 20.37 18.86 16.55
CA ASP A 90 20.54 19.29 17.94
C ASP A 90 19.32 18.89 18.79
N VAL A 91 19.64 18.20 19.89
CA VAL A 91 18.94 18.02 21.17
C VAL A 91 17.41 18.22 21.20
N CYS A 92 16.70 17.12 21.47
CA CYS A 92 15.38 17.04 22.10
C CYS A 92 14.23 17.80 21.40
N GLU A 93 13.39 17.09 20.63
CA GLU A 93 11.94 17.31 20.69
C GLU A 93 11.14 16.10 20.13
N ASN A 94 10.33 15.54 21.02
CA ASN A 94 9.08 14.80 20.80
C ASN A 94 9.11 13.39 20.19
N LEU A 95 8.60 12.44 20.99
CA LEU A 95 8.18 11.07 20.68
C LEU A 95 7.15 10.93 19.53
N ILE A 96 6.91 11.98 18.75
CA ILE A 96 6.09 12.00 17.54
C ILE A 96 6.90 11.53 16.31
N ASP A 97 8.23 11.50 16.40
CA ASP A 97 9.11 11.35 15.24
C ASP A 97 9.57 9.90 14.93
N ILE A 98 9.20 8.92 15.76
CA ILE A 98 9.63 7.52 15.58
C ILE A 98 8.70 6.75 14.61
N GLY A 99 7.51 7.29 14.32
CA GLY A 99 6.53 6.67 13.41
C GLY A 99 6.71 7.00 11.92
N ARG A 100 7.63 7.91 11.56
CA ARG A 100 7.81 8.39 10.17
C ARG A 100 8.81 7.55 9.41
N ARG A 101 8.49 6.27 9.18
CA ARG A 101 9.32 5.41 8.31
C ARG A 101 8.42 4.51 7.46
N TYR A 102 8.16 4.96 6.23
CA TYR A 102 8.42 4.28 4.95
C TYR A 102 7.33 4.52 3.86
N TYR A 103 7.84 4.92 2.68
CA TYR A 103 7.35 4.96 1.27
C TYR A 103 6.46 6.09 0.71
N ALA A 104 6.92 6.69 -0.38
CA ALA A 104 6.34 7.80 -1.14
C ALA A 104 5.15 7.39 -2.02
N GLY A 105 4.44 8.36 -2.61
CA GLY A 105 3.34 8.16 -3.55
C GLY A 105 2.19 9.15 -3.34
N ALA A 106 1.28 9.25 -4.31
CA ALA A 106 0.04 10.00 -4.19
C ALA A 106 -0.97 9.23 -3.30
N PRO A 107 -1.98 9.90 -2.74
CA PRO A 107 -3.15 9.22 -2.19
C PRO A 107 -3.78 8.26 -3.20
N LEU A 108 -4.50 7.25 -2.70
CA LEU A 108 -5.26 6.33 -3.55
C LEU A 108 -6.74 6.35 -3.19
N THR A 109 -7.60 6.24 -4.20
CA THR A 109 -9.02 5.98 -3.98
C THR A 109 -9.25 4.48 -3.96
N LEU A 110 -9.75 3.97 -2.84
CA LEU A 110 -10.28 2.62 -2.70
C LEU A 110 -11.81 2.64 -2.85
N GLU A 111 -12.31 1.96 -3.86
CA GLU A 111 -13.73 1.80 -4.16
C GLU A 111 -14.20 0.41 -3.75
N MET A 112 -15.35 0.31 -3.09
CA MET A 112 -15.96 -0.95 -2.65
C MET A 112 -17.44 -1.01 -3.00
N SER A 113 -17.90 -2.12 -3.57
CA SER A 113 -19.31 -2.35 -3.90
C SER A 113 -19.86 -3.61 -3.24
N TRP A 114 -21.09 -3.51 -2.71
CA TRP A 114 -21.82 -4.60 -2.07
C TRP A 114 -22.68 -5.40 -3.05
N ASP A 115 -22.77 -4.98 -4.32
CA ASP A 115 -23.62 -5.61 -5.35
C ASP A 115 -25.10 -5.70 -4.95
N ASN A 116 -25.56 -4.72 -4.17
CA ASN A 116 -26.91 -4.67 -3.60
C ASN A 116 -27.72 -3.45 -4.08
N GLY A 117 -27.24 -2.78 -5.14
CA GLY A 117 -27.85 -1.57 -5.68
C GLY A 117 -27.56 -0.29 -4.89
N ILE A 118 -26.82 -0.36 -3.78
CA ILE A 118 -26.31 0.82 -3.06
C ILE A 118 -25.07 1.36 -3.79
N GLU A 119 -24.87 2.66 -3.74
CA GLU A 119 -23.69 3.32 -4.29
C GLU A 119 -22.40 2.76 -3.68
N THR A 120 -21.38 2.64 -4.53
CA THR A 120 -20.02 2.26 -4.17
C THR A 120 -19.49 3.14 -3.03
N LYS A 121 -19.00 2.52 -1.95
CA LYS A 121 -18.25 3.22 -0.91
C LYS A 121 -16.89 3.62 -1.47
N ARG A 122 -16.49 4.88 -1.25
CA ARG A 122 -15.15 5.37 -1.58
C ARG A 122 -14.42 5.77 -0.32
N VAL A 123 -13.16 5.39 -0.23
CA VAL A 123 -12.24 5.80 0.83
C VAL A 123 -10.98 6.34 0.17
N LEU A 124 -10.58 7.56 0.53
CA LEU A 124 -9.31 8.13 0.08
C LEU A 124 -8.24 7.74 1.09
N LEU A 125 -7.34 6.85 0.69
CA LEU A 125 -6.24 6.43 1.55
C LEU A 125 -5.02 7.32 1.35
N GLY A 126 -4.42 7.76 2.46
CA GLY A 126 -3.21 8.58 2.47
C GLY A 126 -2.78 9.02 3.87
N GLY A 127 -1.72 9.82 3.95
CA GLY A 127 -1.11 10.21 5.22
C GLY A 127 -1.68 11.49 5.83
N GLU A 128 -2.49 12.23 5.08
CA GLU A 128 -3.06 13.53 5.40
C GLU A 128 -4.32 13.38 6.26
N ILE A 129 -4.17 12.75 7.43
CA ILE A 129 -5.31 12.40 8.31
C ILE A 129 -6.12 13.61 8.78
N PHE A 130 -5.50 14.78 8.87
CA PHE A 130 -6.18 16.03 9.23
C PHE A 130 -6.95 16.65 8.06
N ASP A 131 -6.71 16.18 6.83
CA ASP A 131 -7.42 16.56 5.62
C ASP A 131 -8.50 15.53 5.23
N GLY A 132 -8.78 14.56 6.11
CA GLY A 132 -9.83 13.56 5.94
C GLY A 132 -9.42 12.30 5.18
N LEU A 133 -8.11 12.07 4.99
CA LEU A 133 -7.60 10.84 4.41
C LEU A 133 -7.46 9.75 5.47
N GLU A 134 -7.69 8.50 5.07
CA GLU A 134 -7.58 7.35 5.95
C GLU A 134 -6.21 6.67 5.75
N PRO A 135 -5.44 6.37 6.80
CA PRO A 135 -4.17 5.68 6.63
C PRO A 135 -4.37 4.20 6.23
N GLN A 136 -5.55 3.64 6.50
CA GLN A 136 -5.87 2.24 6.27
C GLN A 136 -7.28 2.08 5.69
N GLY A 137 -7.39 1.23 4.67
CA GLY A 137 -8.66 0.76 4.11
C GLY A 137 -8.89 -0.70 4.48
N ILE A 138 -10.12 -1.05 4.85
CA ILE A 138 -10.50 -2.43 5.15
C ILE A 138 -11.54 -2.86 4.12
N VAL A 139 -11.21 -3.90 3.36
CA VAL A 139 -12.10 -4.53 2.40
C VAL A 139 -12.59 -5.86 3.00
N PRO A 140 -13.89 -5.97 3.31
CA PRO A 140 -14.45 -7.24 3.79
C PRO A 140 -14.30 -8.34 2.74
N ALA A 141 -14.23 -9.59 3.21
CA ALA A 141 -14.22 -10.76 2.35
C ALA A 141 -15.39 -10.76 1.35
N CYS A 142 -15.09 -11.21 0.13
CA CYS A 142 -15.99 -11.29 -1.02
C CYS A 142 -16.60 -9.94 -1.45
N ARG A 143 -16.01 -8.80 -1.07
CA ARG A 143 -16.47 -7.48 -1.48
C ARG A 143 -15.78 -7.05 -2.76
N TRP A 144 -16.55 -6.58 -3.74
CA TRP A 144 -15.99 -6.00 -4.95
C TRP A 144 -15.16 -4.80 -4.57
N GLN A 145 -13.93 -4.76 -5.03
CA GLN A 145 -13.00 -3.68 -4.78
C GLN A 145 -12.24 -3.24 -6.02
N ARG A 146 -11.79 -1.98 -5.99
CA ARG A 146 -10.85 -1.41 -6.95
C ARG A 146 -10.10 -0.27 -6.28
N ALA A 147 -8.78 -0.28 -6.39
CA ALA A 147 -7.93 0.82 -5.96
C ALA A 147 -7.41 1.61 -7.18
N ARG A 148 -7.18 2.91 -7.05
CA ARG A 148 -6.50 3.72 -8.07
C ARG A 148 -5.62 4.79 -7.42
N SER A 149 -4.46 5.06 -8.00
CA SER A 149 -3.65 6.22 -7.61
C SER A 149 -4.35 7.52 -8.03
N GLU A 150 -4.30 8.55 -7.20
CA GLU A 150 -4.78 9.91 -7.51
C GLU A 150 -3.65 10.82 -8.06
N GLY A 151 -2.45 10.28 -8.26
CA GLY A 151 -1.33 10.93 -8.94
C GLY A 151 -0.55 9.96 -9.82
N ASP A 152 0.71 10.27 -10.15
CA ASP A 152 1.49 9.43 -11.07
C ASP A 152 1.63 7.97 -10.60
N TRP A 153 1.76 7.76 -9.29
CA TRP A 153 1.79 6.43 -8.69
C TRP A 153 1.49 6.46 -7.18
N THR A 154 1.03 5.34 -6.65
CA THR A 154 0.88 5.08 -5.21
C THR A 154 1.51 3.75 -4.84
N SER A 155 2.28 3.72 -3.75
CA SER A 155 2.72 2.49 -3.10
C SER A 155 1.88 2.20 -1.87
N LEU A 156 1.53 0.93 -1.67
CA LEU A 156 0.73 0.47 -0.53
C LEU A 156 1.21 -0.88 -0.02
N GLY A 157 0.90 -1.15 1.24
CA GLY A 157 1.10 -2.45 1.87
C GLY A 157 -0.26 -3.11 2.05
N THR A 158 -0.43 -4.30 1.50
CA THR A 158 -1.67 -5.07 1.68
C THR A 158 -1.40 -6.24 2.61
N THR A 159 -2.27 -6.45 3.59
CA THR A 159 -2.32 -7.68 4.38
C THR A 159 -3.65 -8.36 4.13
N VAL A 160 -3.62 -9.66 3.82
CA VAL A 160 -4.82 -10.48 3.64
C VAL A 160 -4.86 -11.53 4.75
N ALA A 161 -6.01 -11.69 5.39
CA ALA A 161 -6.22 -12.67 6.44
C ALA A 161 -7.59 -13.38 6.27
N PRO A 162 -7.63 -14.71 6.06
CA PRO A 162 -6.49 -15.61 5.83
C PRO A 162 -5.69 -15.31 4.54
N GLU A 163 -4.51 -15.90 4.35
CA GLU A 163 -3.60 -15.62 3.21
C GLU A 163 -4.31 -15.58 1.85
N PHE A 164 -3.92 -14.67 0.97
CA PHE A 164 -4.38 -14.69 -0.43
C PHE A 164 -4.13 -16.04 -1.12
N VAL A 165 -5.16 -16.59 -1.76
CA VAL A 165 -5.04 -17.79 -2.61
C VAL A 165 -5.71 -17.53 -3.97
N PRO A 166 -5.12 -17.98 -5.10
CA PRO A 166 -5.69 -17.75 -6.42
C PRO A 166 -7.13 -18.29 -6.60
N ASP A 167 -7.46 -19.41 -5.96
CA ASP A 167 -8.81 -20.01 -6.02
C ASP A 167 -9.88 -19.13 -5.33
N GLY A 168 -9.46 -18.16 -4.50
CA GLY A 168 -10.31 -17.21 -3.81
C GLY A 168 -10.44 -15.85 -4.51
N PHE A 169 -9.83 -15.68 -5.70
CA PHE A 169 -9.79 -14.46 -6.49
C PHE A 169 -10.85 -14.42 -7.61
#